data_AF-A0A959WVM7-F1
#
_entry.id   AF-A0A959WVM7-F1
#
_cell.length_a   1.000
_cell.length_b   1.000
_cell.length_c   1.000
_cell.angle_alpha   90.00
_cell.angle_beta   90.00
_cell.angle_gamma   90.00
#
_symmetry.space_group_name_H-M   'P 1'
#
loop_
_entity.id
_entity.type
_entity.pdbx_description
1 polymer ?
#
loop_
_entity_poly.entity_id
_entity_poly.type
_entity_poly.pdbx_seq_one_letter_code
_entity_poly.pdbx_strand_id
1 'polypeptide(L)'
;MSLPRFALAGAVAACACAAPAPAQGRLSLIYDTDAVVRYLAAPDAGPGLSPTRGALRQAPGPGGMFTQGHPGPTLVAKVGGRELAGMSARRMAATLRARIRHGTDGAASHLVAVDEVDAAYADARPPVVRRGARLPRVRAAWAGSRFTRAMRLLDRPSPYGGTWASRVHVYLAPGVHSSIAAGRGPLRNLGRDGKPHLRSWRAVMPGLALAGGVHLQMYHARGGVRTAFTAAEWRRVPGAVTGLLRRAGGGSSRLHFVFSSTGTPAGATRCGDAQACMWGLAESTPAGRAVLANGPGLYRIDADARGWLREFNRRFG
;
A
#
# COMPACT_ATOMS: atom_id res chain seq x y z
N MET A 1 75.01 -14.33 12.12
CA MET A 1 73.74 -15.05 12.39
C MET A 1 72.76 -14.04 12.96
N SER A 2 71.81 -13.58 12.14
CA SER A 2 70.81 -12.56 12.48
C SER A 2 69.43 -13.09 12.13
N LEU A 3 68.55 -13.09 13.13
CA LEU A 3 67.17 -13.58 13.10
C LEU A 3 66.19 -12.55 12.47
N PRO A 4 64.97 -12.96 12.06
CA PRO A 4 64.27 -12.38 10.93
C PRO A 4 63.37 -11.17 11.28
N ARG A 5 63.13 -10.34 10.25
CA ARG A 5 62.15 -9.25 10.23
C ARG A 5 60.72 -9.82 10.10
N PHE A 6 59.90 -9.64 11.13
CA PHE A 6 58.45 -9.79 11.01
C PHE A 6 57.85 -8.48 10.50
N ALA A 7 57.28 -8.51 9.29
CA ALA A 7 56.46 -7.42 8.77
C ALA A 7 55.01 -7.61 9.26
N LEU A 8 54.55 -6.74 10.15
CA LEU A 8 53.14 -6.60 10.50
C LEU A 8 52.40 -5.96 9.31
N ALA A 9 51.67 -6.77 8.54
CA ALA A 9 50.68 -6.28 7.61
C ALA A 9 49.40 -5.93 8.38
N GLY A 10 49.18 -4.65 8.65
CA GLY A 10 47.97 -4.14 9.27
C GLY A 10 46.77 -4.30 8.32
N ALA A 11 45.84 -5.18 8.66
CA ALA A 11 44.54 -5.26 8.01
C ALA A 11 43.67 -4.10 8.51
N VAL A 12 43.46 -3.09 7.65
CA VAL A 12 42.42 -2.08 7.87
C VAL A 12 41.07 -2.76 7.62
N ALA A 13 40.43 -3.21 8.70
CA ALA A 13 39.04 -3.62 8.67
C ALA A 13 38.19 -2.36 8.42
N ALA A 14 37.79 -2.15 7.16
CA ALA A 14 36.78 -1.17 6.82
C ALA A 14 35.46 -1.59 7.46
N CYS A 15 35.18 -1.07 8.66
CA CYS A 15 33.83 -1.03 9.21
C CYS A 15 32.96 -0.22 8.24
N ALA A 16 32.33 -0.91 7.29
CA ALA A 16 31.19 -0.37 6.59
C ALA A 16 30.10 -0.18 7.64
N CYS A 17 30.03 1.02 8.21
CA CYS A 17 28.87 1.48 8.95
C CYS A 17 27.70 1.39 7.96
N ALA A 18 26.94 0.30 8.02
CA ALA A 18 25.64 0.22 7.39
C ALA A 18 24.84 1.38 7.99
N ALA A 19 24.69 2.45 7.22
CA ALA A 19 23.82 3.54 7.60
C ALA A 19 22.48 2.90 7.97
N PRO A 20 21.93 3.18 9.17
CA PRO A 20 20.64 2.65 9.55
C PRO A 20 19.66 2.99 8.42
N ALA A 21 18.96 1.98 7.90
CA ALA A 21 17.90 2.20 6.93
C ALA A 21 17.00 3.29 7.51
N PRO A 22 16.74 4.40 6.78
CA PRO A 22 15.92 5.47 7.34
C PRO A 22 14.63 4.83 7.82
N ALA A 23 14.27 5.10 9.08
CA ALA A 23 12.93 4.79 9.58
C ALA A 23 11.96 5.20 8.48
N GLN A 24 11.17 4.26 7.96
CA GLN A 24 10.26 4.51 6.85
C GLN A 24 9.44 5.75 7.23
N GLY A 25 9.79 6.89 6.64
CA GLY A 25 9.16 8.17 6.96
C GLY A 25 7.67 8.06 6.67
N ARG A 26 6.88 8.88 7.35
CA ARG A 26 5.45 9.02 7.03
C ARG A 26 5.32 9.23 5.52
N LEU A 27 4.47 8.45 4.86
CA LEU A 27 4.24 8.57 3.42
C LEU A 27 2.75 8.72 3.15
N SER A 28 2.40 9.83 2.54
CA SER A 28 1.08 10.13 2.00
C SER A 28 1.15 10.11 0.48
N LEU A 29 0.53 9.11 -0.16
CA LEU A 29 0.36 9.10 -1.61
C LEU A 29 -0.93 9.82 -1.99
N ILE A 30 -0.78 10.88 -2.77
CA ILE A 30 -1.87 11.72 -3.26
C ILE A 30 -2.25 11.28 -4.66
N TYR A 31 -3.47 10.74 -4.80
CA TYR A 31 -4.06 10.38 -6.09
C TYR A 31 -5.33 11.20 -6.35
N ASP A 32 -5.16 12.41 -6.88
CA ASP A 32 -6.25 13.36 -7.10
C ASP A 32 -6.06 14.22 -8.36
N THR A 33 -7.06 15.05 -8.64
CA THR A 33 -7.04 16.08 -9.68
C THR A 33 -6.00 17.17 -9.37
N ASP A 34 -5.47 17.81 -10.42
CA ASP A 34 -4.49 18.89 -10.30
C ASP A 34 -4.96 20.03 -9.37
N ALA A 35 -6.24 20.40 -9.46
CA ALA A 35 -6.81 21.47 -8.64
C ALA A 35 -6.74 21.13 -7.14
N VAL A 36 -7.12 19.91 -6.77
CA VAL A 36 -7.06 19.44 -5.38
C VAL A 36 -5.63 19.33 -4.90
N VAL A 37 -4.72 18.78 -5.72
CA VAL A 37 -3.30 18.69 -5.33
C VAL A 37 -2.70 20.06 -5.08
N ARG A 38 -2.95 21.05 -5.95
CA ARG A 38 -2.48 22.43 -5.75
C ARG A 38 -2.98 23.02 -4.45
N TYR A 39 -4.28 22.85 -4.17
CA TYR A 39 -4.87 23.30 -2.91
C TYR A 39 -4.22 22.63 -1.70
N LEU A 40 -4.01 21.30 -1.74
CA LEU A 40 -3.38 20.59 -0.62
C LEU A 40 -1.93 21.02 -0.40
N ALA A 41 -1.19 21.36 -1.46
CA ALA A 41 0.20 21.80 -1.37
C ALA A 41 0.34 23.23 -0.80
N ALA A 42 -0.59 24.12 -1.14
CA ALA A 42 -0.59 25.52 -0.71
C ALA A 42 -2.03 25.99 -0.43
N PRO A 43 -2.63 25.59 0.71
CA PRO A 43 -3.98 26.01 1.07
C PRO A 43 -3.97 27.44 1.60
N ASP A 44 -5.09 28.15 1.46
CA ASP A 44 -5.24 29.49 2.04
C ASP A 44 -5.28 29.50 3.58
N ALA A 45 -5.54 28.35 4.21
CA ALA A 45 -5.94 28.25 5.62
C ALA A 45 -5.11 27.24 6.43
N GLY A 46 -3.78 27.37 6.42
CA GLY A 46 -2.87 26.62 7.29
C GLY A 46 -1.70 25.98 6.54
N PRO A 47 -0.94 25.07 7.19
CA PRO A 47 0.19 24.42 6.54
C PRO A 47 -0.24 23.47 5.41
N GLY A 48 0.31 23.66 4.22
CA GLY A 48 0.13 22.74 3.09
C GLY A 48 1.00 21.48 3.18
N LEU A 49 0.76 20.53 2.28
CA LEU A 49 1.55 19.32 2.13
C LEU A 49 2.81 19.57 1.30
N SER A 50 3.90 18.92 1.68
CA SER A 50 5.16 18.94 0.95
C SER A 50 5.85 17.57 1.04
N PRO A 51 6.84 17.30 0.17
CA PRO A 51 7.68 16.12 0.30
C PRO A 51 8.38 16.01 1.66
N THR A 52 8.76 17.15 2.25
CA THR A 52 9.36 17.20 3.59
C THR A 52 8.37 16.82 4.71
N ARG A 53 7.06 16.91 4.44
CA ARG A 53 5.98 16.39 5.30
C ARG A 53 5.50 15.00 4.89
N GLY A 54 6.26 14.30 4.03
CA GLY A 54 5.97 12.93 3.63
C GLY A 54 4.94 12.79 2.50
N ALA A 55 4.53 13.87 1.85
CA ALA A 55 3.51 13.83 0.81
C ALA A 55 4.13 13.71 -0.58
N LEU A 56 3.80 12.63 -1.30
CA LEU A 56 4.20 12.40 -2.69
C LEU A 56 2.96 12.27 -3.57
N ARG A 57 3.07 12.75 -4.81
CA ARG A 57 2.01 12.66 -5.82
C ARG A 57 2.23 11.43 -6.69
N GLN A 58 1.16 10.77 -7.11
CA GLN A 58 1.24 9.69 -8.09
C GLN A 58 1.02 10.18 -9.54
N ALA A 59 1.80 9.64 -10.47
CA ALA A 59 1.65 9.81 -11.92
C ALA A 59 0.33 9.18 -12.42
N PRO A 60 -0.29 9.72 -13.48
CA PRO A 60 -1.56 9.19 -13.97
C PRO A 60 -1.42 7.73 -14.43
N GLY A 61 -2.53 6.99 -14.38
CA GLY A 61 -2.64 5.63 -14.95
C GLY A 61 -3.50 5.60 -16.20
N PRO A 62 -3.64 4.44 -16.86
CA PRO A 62 -4.63 4.26 -17.91
C PRO A 62 -6.04 4.33 -17.30
N GLY A 63 -6.75 5.44 -17.56
CA GLY A 63 -8.10 5.72 -17.08
C GLY A 63 -8.13 6.66 -15.86
N GLY A 64 -8.25 7.97 -16.11
CA GLY A 64 -8.51 8.99 -15.08
C GLY A 64 -7.66 10.25 -15.17
N MET A 65 -8.07 11.14 -16.10
CA MET A 65 -8.03 12.62 -16.15
C MET A 65 -6.79 13.44 -15.67
N PHE A 66 -6.07 13.96 -16.69
CA PHE A 66 -5.23 15.19 -16.77
C PHE A 66 -3.99 15.25 -15.85
N THR A 67 -2.79 15.64 -16.28
CA THR A 67 -2.27 16.20 -17.54
C THR A 67 -0.77 15.87 -17.60
N GLN A 68 -0.21 15.61 -18.78
CA GLN A 68 1.21 15.87 -19.02
C GLN A 68 1.50 17.29 -18.49
N GLY A 69 2.41 17.46 -17.54
CA GLY A 69 2.59 18.80 -17.00
C GLY A 69 3.81 19.00 -16.13
N HIS A 70 4.00 18.23 -15.07
CA HIS A 70 5.10 18.51 -14.12
C HIS A 70 5.89 17.24 -13.80
N PRO A 71 6.88 16.89 -14.66
CA PRO A 71 7.98 16.03 -14.24
C PRO A 71 8.56 16.54 -12.92
N GLY A 72 8.91 15.63 -12.03
CA GLY A 72 9.45 16.03 -10.74
C GLY A 72 10.00 14.87 -9.92
N PRO A 73 10.98 15.15 -9.05
CA PRO A 73 11.61 14.14 -8.18
C PRO A 73 10.65 13.54 -7.16
N THR A 74 9.42 14.05 -7.06
CA THR A 74 8.42 13.66 -6.06
C THR A 74 7.22 12.94 -6.66
N LEU A 75 7.20 12.78 -7.99
CA LEU A 75 6.14 12.09 -8.71
C LEU A 75 6.43 10.57 -8.75
N VAL A 76 5.46 9.77 -8.33
CA VAL A 76 5.53 8.30 -8.22
C VAL A 76 5.02 7.66 -9.51
N ALA A 77 5.82 6.81 -10.15
CA ALA A 77 5.43 6.10 -11.37
C ALA A 77 4.26 5.15 -11.09
N LYS A 78 3.52 4.72 -12.12
CA LYS A 78 2.34 3.86 -11.95
C LYS A 78 2.35 2.66 -12.91
N VAL A 79 1.81 1.54 -12.44
CA VAL A 79 1.55 0.34 -13.25
C VAL A 79 0.17 -0.22 -12.90
N GLY A 80 -0.58 -0.65 -13.91
CA GLY A 80 -1.88 -1.29 -13.70
C GLY A 80 -1.72 -2.69 -13.09
N GLY A 81 -2.44 -2.98 -12.01
CA GLY A 81 -2.46 -4.33 -11.42
C GLY A 81 -3.02 -5.37 -12.39
N ARG A 82 -4.06 -5.04 -13.16
CA ARG A 82 -4.58 -5.95 -14.20
C ARG A 82 -3.58 -6.23 -15.32
N GLU A 83 -2.79 -5.23 -15.70
CA GLU A 83 -1.69 -5.40 -16.66
C GLU A 83 -0.67 -6.41 -16.13
N LEU A 84 -0.25 -6.24 -14.87
CA LEU A 84 0.68 -7.17 -14.22
C LEU A 84 0.09 -8.58 -14.11
N ALA A 85 -1.19 -8.73 -13.76
CA ALA A 85 -1.80 -10.04 -13.52
C ALA A 85 -1.66 -11.03 -14.72
N GLY A 86 -1.60 -10.51 -15.95
CA GLY A 86 -1.36 -11.29 -17.16
C GLY A 86 0.10 -11.73 -17.36
N MET A 87 1.06 -11.11 -16.69
CA MET A 87 2.49 -11.30 -16.93
C MET A 87 3.08 -12.52 -16.22
N SER A 88 4.26 -12.94 -16.67
CA SER A 88 5.13 -13.84 -15.91
C SER A 88 5.81 -13.08 -14.76
N ALA A 89 6.26 -13.78 -13.72
CA ALA A 89 6.94 -13.16 -12.58
C ALA A 89 8.20 -12.37 -12.99
N ARG A 90 8.96 -12.86 -13.97
CA ARG A 90 10.15 -12.16 -14.50
C ARG A 90 9.77 -10.87 -15.22
N ARG A 91 8.70 -10.90 -16.04
CA ARG A 91 8.21 -9.72 -16.75
C ARG A 91 7.64 -8.68 -15.77
N MET A 92 6.86 -9.09 -14.77
CA MET A 92 6.42 -8.20 -13.69
C MET A 92 7.60 -7.50 -13.00
N ALA A 93 8.62 -8.26 -12.58
CA ALA A 93 9.80 -7.70 -11.92
C ALA A 93 10.57 -6.73 -12.85
N ALA A 94 10.73 -7.09 -14.13
CA ALA A 94 11.38 -6.21 -15.11
C ALA A 94 10.60 -4.90 -15.31
N THR A 95 9.27 -4.98 -15.48
CA THR A 95 8.39 -3.81 -15.62
C THR A 95 8.49 -2.89 -14.40
N LEU A 96 8.33 -3.44 -13.19
CA LEU A 96 8.41 -2.65 -11.95
C LEU A 96 9.79 -1.99 -11.79
N ARG A 97 10.87 -2.75 -12.05
CA ARG A 97 12.24 -2.21 -11.99
C ARG A 97 12.47 -1.09 -13.01
N ALA A 98 11.96 -1.25 -14.23
CA ALA A 98 12.06 -0.23 -15.28
C ALA A 98 11.33 1.06 -14.86
N ARG A 99 10.13 0.94 -14.27
CA ARG A 99 9.35 2.09 -13.77
C ARG A 99 10.01 2.78 -12.60
N ILE A 100 10.65 2.04 -11.70
CA ILE A 100 11.45 2.64 -10.61
C ILE A 100 12.66 3.39 -11.16
N ARG A 101 13.35 2.84 -12.16
CA ARG A 101 14.58 3.43 -12.70
C ARG A 101 14.33 4.64 -13.58
N HIS A 102 13.37 4.52 -14.49
CA HIS A 102 13.16 5.48 -15.58
C HIS A 102 11.91 6.33 -15.40
N GLY A 103 11.03 5.96 -14.46
CA GLY A 103 9.74 6.61 -14.33
C GLY A 103 8.77 6.33 -15.47
N THR A 104 7.70 7.11 -15.46
CA THR A 104 6.73 7.35 -16.55
C THR A 104 6.26 8.77 -16.42
N ASP A 105 6.02 9.44 -17.55
CA ASP A 105 5.38 10.76 -17.55
C ASP A 105 6.09 11.78 -16.65
N GLY A 106 7.43 11.72 -16.62
CA GLY A 106 8.26 12.62 -15.81
C GLY A 106 8.44 12.22 -14.34
N ALA A 107 7.95 11.05 -13.92
CA ALA A 107 8.09 10.56 -12.54
C ALA A 107 9.55 10.21 -12.20
N ALA A 108 10.15 10.93 -11.25
CA ALA A 108 11.55 10.72 -10.85
C ALA A 108 11.74 10.41 -9.35
N SER A 109 10.68 10.00 -8.63
CA SER A 109 10.78 9.61 -7.21
C SER A 109 11.48 8.28 -6.94
N HIS A 110 11.76 7.51 -7.99
CA HIS A 110 12.23 6.13 -7.88
C HIS A 110 11.31 5.24 -7.03
N LEU A 111 10.02 5.54 -7.05
CA LEU A 111 8.95 4.72 -6.51
C LEU A 111 7.99 4.36 -7.64
N VAL A 112 7.33 3.21 -7.50
CA VAL A 112 6.25 2.78 -8.38
C VAL A 112 5.04 2.34 -7.58
N ALA A 113 3.87 2.82 -7.97
CA ALA A 113 2.58 2.39 -7.44
C ALA A 113 1.91 1.37 -8.37
N VAL A 114 1.37 0.29 -7.80
CA VAL A 114 0.55 -0.70 -8.49
C VAL A 114 -0.92 -0.41 -8.19
N ASP A 115 -1.69 -0.11 -9.25
CA ASP A 115 -3.10 0.23 -9.21
C ASP A 115 -3.93 -0.81 -9.96
N GLU A 116 -4.45 -1.86 -9.33
CA GLU A 116 -4.55 -2.21 -7.92
C GLU A 116 -4.48 -3.74 -7.83
N VAL A 117 -4.19 -4.31 -6.65
CA VAL A 117 -4.38 -5.75 -6.40
C VAL A 117 -5.87 -6.01 -6.15
N ASP A 118 -6.51 -6.67 -7.11
CA ASP A 118 -7.93 -7.01 -7.11
C ASP A 118 -8.19 -8.53 -7.06
N ALA A 119 -9.43 -8.94 -7.36
CA ALA A 119 -9.85 -10.33 -7.39
C ALA A 119 -9.02 -11.24 -8.33
N ALA A 120 -8.30 -10.72 -9.32
CA ALA A 120 -7.43 -11.50 -10.21
C ALA A 120 -6.24 -12.14 -9.47
N TYR A 121 -5.82 -11.53 -8.35
CA TYR A 121 -4.69 -12.00 -7.54
C TYR A 121 -5.04 -13.02 -6.48
N ALA A 122 -6.33 -13.24 -6.26
CA ALA A 122 -6.78 -14.22 -5.31
C ALA A 122 -6.49 -15.66 -5.77
N ASP A 123 -6.33 -16.53 -4.79
CA ASP A 123 -6.32 -17.97 -4.96
C ASP A 123 -7.64 -18.45 -5.57
N ALA A 124 -7.62 -19.62 -6.23
CA ALA A 124 -8.86 -20.24 -6.70
C ALA A 124 -9.86 -20.41 -5.55
N ARG A 125 -11.15 -20.36 -5.89
CA ARG A 125 -12.20 -20.72 -4.94
C ARG A 125 -11.91 -22.14 -4.44
N PRO A 126 -11.87 -22.38 -3.12
CA PRO A 126 -11.75 -23.74 -2.63
C PRO A 126 -12.97 -24.54 -3.09
N PRO A 127 -12.82 -25.83 -3.46
CA PRO A 127 -13.97 -26.71 -3.58
C PRO A 127 -14.71 -26.71 -2.24
N VAL A 128 -16.05 -26.75 -2.28
CA VAL A 128 -16.94 -26.74 -1.12
C VAL A 128 -16.27 -27.42 0.08
N VAL A 129 -15.90 -26.64 1.09
CA VAL A 129 -15.11 -27.16 2.21
C VAL A 129 -16.04 -27.93 3.12
N ARG A 130 -16.21 -29.24 2.87
CA ARG A 130 -16.73 -30.15 3.89
C ARG A 130 -15.87 -29.99 5.15
N ARG A 131 -16.49 -30.04 6.33
CA ARG A 131 -15.82 -29.85 7.62
C ARG A 131 -14.58 -30.78 7.70
N GLY A 132 -13.37 -30.22 7.55
CA GLY A 132 -12.12 -31.00 7.55
C GLY A 132 -11.30 -30.92 6.27
N ALA A 133 -11.89 -30.45 5.17
CA ALA A 133 -11.20 -30.35 3.89
C ALA A 133 -10.04 -29.34 3.93
N ARG A 134 -8.88 -29.76 3.39
CA ARG A 134 -7.70 -28.92 3.24
C ARG A 134 -7.95 -27.91 2.13
N LEU A 135 -7.42 -26.69 2.31
CA LEU A 135 -7.41 -25.71 1.24
C LEU A 135 -6.62 -26.23 0.04
N PRO A 136 -7.00 -25.85 -1.19
CA PRO A 136 -6.18 -26.12 -2.36
C PRO A 136 -4.74 -25.66 -2.15
N ARG A 137 -3.80 -26.43 -2.70
CA ARG A 137 -2.41 -26.01 -2.79
C ARG A 137 -2.33 -24.75 -3.64
N VAL A 138 -1.57 -23.77 -3.17
CA VAL A 138 -1.29 -22.55 -3.94
C VAL A 138 -0.56 -22.93 -5.23
N ARG A 139 -1.08 -22.48 -6.38
CA ARG A 139 -0.52 -22.81 -7.71
C ARG A 139 0.40 -21.70 -8.20
N ALA A 140 1.60 -22.06 -8.65
CA ALA A 140 2.58 -21.11 -9.19
C ALA A 140 2.05 -20.27 -10.37
N ALA A 141 1.07 -20.79 -11.11
CA ALA A 141 0.45 -20.12 -12.25
C ALA A 141 -0.52 -19.00 -11.86
N TRP A 142 -0.94 -18.86 -10.60
CA TRP A 142 -1.86 -17.79 -10.18
C TRP A 142 -1.16 -16.43 -10.16
N ALA A 143 -1.89 -15.35 -10.48
CA ALA A 143 -1.34 -14.00 -10.52
C ALA A 143 -0.73 -13.60 -9.17
N GLY A 144 -1.37 -13.96 -8.04
CA GLY A 144 -0.81 -13.76 -6.70
C GLY A 144 0.55 -14.43 -6.50
N SER A 145 0.72 -15.68 -6.97
CA SER A 145 1.99 -16.40 -6.85
C SER A 145 3.07 -15.81 -7.74
N ARG A 146 2.71 -15.41 -8.96
CA ARG A 146 3.64 -14.72 -9.87
C ARG A 146 4.09 -13.37 -9.31
N PHE A 147 3.16 -12.61 -8.72
CA PHE A 147 3.46 -11.35 -8.05
C PHE A 147 4.41 -11.56 -6.87
N THR A 148 4.13 -12.52 -5.99
CA THR A 148 5.03 -12.89 -4.89
C THR A 148 6.43 -13.26 -5.40
N ARG A 149 6.52 -14.04 -6.48
CA ARG A 149 7.81 -14.38 -7.09
C ARG A 149 8.51 -13.16 -7.70
N ALA A 150 7.76 -12.23 -8.31
CA ALA A 150 8.30 -10.98 -8.84
C ALA A 150 8.89 -10.12 -7.73
N MET A 151 8.17 -9.95 -6.61
CA MET A 151 8.65 -9.21 -5.45
C MET A 151 9.91 -9.84 -4.85
N ARG A 152 10.02 -11.17 -4.80
CA ARG A 152 11.26 -11.85 -4.40
C ARG A 152 12.44 -11.59 -5.36
N LEU A 153 12.19 -11.49 -6.67
CA LEU A 153 13.24 -11.11 -7.63
C LEU A 153 13.68 -9.63 -7.49
N LEU A 154 12.83 -8.81 -6.87
CA LEU A 154 13.09 -7.40 -6.57
C LEU A 154 13.65 -7.22 -5.15
N ASP A 155 13.64 -8.25 -4.31
CA ASP A 155 14.13 -8.18 -2.94
C ASP A 155 15.66 -8.28 -2.88
N ARG A 156 16.29 -7.28 -3.49
CA ARG A 156 17.73 -7.07 -3.57
C ARG A 156 18.01 -5.58 -3.50
N PRO A 157 19.23 -5.16 -3.10
CA PRO A 157 19.56 -3.75 -2.94
C PRO A 157 19.21 -2.89 -4.15
N SER A 158 18.62 -1.72 -3.90
CA SER A 158 18.32 -0.68 -4.88
C SER A 158 19.32 0.47 -4.74
N PRO A 159 19.84 1.04 -5.85
CA PRO A 159 20.72 2.21 -5.78
C PRO A 159 20.02 3.45 -5.21
N TYR A 160 18.68 3.43 -5.14
CA TYR A 160 17.89 4.52 -4.58
C TYR A 160 17.67 4.36 -3.06
N GLY A 161 18.17 3.27 -2.46
CA GLY A 161 18.06 2.88 -1.05
C GLY A 161 17.07 1.72 -0.82
N GLY A 162 17.26 0.95 0.25
CA GLY A 162 16.42 -0.23 0.53
C GLY A 162 16.56 -1.32 -0.55
N THR A 163 15.46 -2.03 -0.84
CA THR A 163 15.41 -3.01 -1.95
C THR A 163 14.56 -2.48 -3.09
N TRP A 164 14.65 -3.08 -4.28
CA TRP A 164 13.72 -2.72 -5.35
C TRP A 164 12.28 -3.05 -4.97
N ALA A 165 12.06 -4.11 -4.20
CA ALA A 165 10.74 -4.46 -3.66
C ALA A 165 10.20 -3.38 -2.71
N SER A 166 11.06 -2.80 -1.86
CA SER A 166 10.67 -1.71 -0.96
C SER A 166 10.38 -0.38 -1.67
N ARG A 167 10.60 -0.29 -2.99
CA ARG A 167 10.21 0.86 -3.84
C ARG A 167 8.86 0.69 -4.52
N VAL A 168 8.23 -0.47 -4.35
CA VAL A 168 6.90 -0.77 -4.88
C VAL A 168 5.85 -0.50 -3.82
N HIS A 169 4.90 0.37 -4.12
CA HIS A 169 3.70 0.60 -3.32
C HIS A 169 2.50 -0.03 -4.01
N VAL A 170 1.58 -0.62 -3.26
CA VAL A 170 0.48 -1.40 -3.84
C VAL A 170 -0.85 -0.93 -3.27
N TYR A 171 -1.76 -0.50 -4.14
CA TYR A 171 -3.14 -0.27 -3.75
C TYR A 171 -3.86 -1.61 -3.65
N LEU A 172 -4.51 -1.84 -2.51
CA LEU A 172 -5.35 -3.00 -2.29
C LEU A 172 -6.78 -2.58 -2.58
N ALA A 173 -7.42 -3.23 -3.56
CA ALA A 173 -8.78 -2.86 -3.95
C ALA A 173 -9.76 -3.03 -2.77
N PRO A 174 -10.82 -2.21 -2.66
CA PRO A 174 -11.75 -2.28 -1.55
C PRO A 174 -12.31 -3.68 -1.25
N GLY A 175 -12.71 -4.39 -2.30
CA GLY A 175 -13.25 -5.73 -2.19
C GLY A 175 -12.28 -6.74 -1.58
N VAL A 176 -10.97 -6.53 -1.73
CA VAL A 176 -9.95 -7.42 -1.19
C VAL A 176 -9.88 -7.31 0.32
N HIS A 177 -9.62 -6.14 0.88
CA HIS A 177 -9.51 -6.01 2.32
C HIS A 177 -10.86 -6.14 3.04
N SER A 178 -11.98 -5.80 2.39
CA SER A 178 -13.30 -6.12 2.93
C SER A 178 -13.52 -7.63 3.01
N SER A 179 -13.09 -8.39 1.99
CA SER A 179 -13.13 -9.85 2.05
C SER A 179 -12.20 -10.44 3.11
N ILE A 180 -11.01 -9.86 3.32
CA ILE A 180 -10.08 -10.26 4.39
C ILE A 180 -10.72 -10.03 5.76
N ALA A 181 -11.26 -8.83 5.97
CA ALA A 181 -11.83 -8.39 7.23
C ALA A 181 -13.08 -9.15 7.62
N ALA A 182 -14.01 -9.28 6.68
CA ALA A 182 -15.32 -9.87 6.91
C ALA A 182 -15.20 -11.33 7.38
N GLY A 183 -14.08 -11.99 7.10
CA GLY A 183 -13.59 -13.11 7.88
C GLY A 183 -14.37 -14.41 7.67
N ARG A 184 -15.71 -14.44 7.64
CA ARG A 184 -16.58 -15.62 7.37
C ARG A 184 -18.01 -15.26 6.87
N GLY A 185 -18.69 -16.00 5.94
CA GLY A 185 -20.04 -15.75 5.27
C GLY A 185 -20.09 -15.30 3.75
N PRO A 186 -21.16 -14.68 3.20
CA PRO A 186 -21.56 -14.84 1.77
C PRO A 186 -20.68 -14.18 0.67
N LEU A 187 -19.80 -13.26 1.04
CA LEU A 187 -18.62 -12.81 0.25
C LEU A 187 -17.34 -12.89 1.08
N ARG A 188 -17.37 -13.73 2.11
CA ARG A 188 -16.37 -13.85 3.14
C ARG A 188 -15.63 -15.19 3.05
N ASN A 189 -14.33 -15.09 3.24
CA ASN A 189 -13.29 -16.11 3.17
C ASN A 189 -13.29 -17.18 4.27
N LEU A 190 -14.35 -17.35 5.09
CA LEU A 190 -14.53 -18.52 5.98
C LEU A 190 -16.03 -18.90 6.10
N GLY A 191 -16.36 -20.12 6.47
CA GLY A 191 -17.74 -20.61 6.70
C GLY A 191 -18.15 -20.41 8.15
N ARG A 192 -19.39 -20.76 8.52
CA ARG A 192 -19.82 -20.78 9.95
C ARG A 192 -18.92 -21.69 10.81
N ASP A 193 -18.27 -22.68 10.19
CA ASP A 193 -17.28 -23.60 10.76
C ASP A 193 -15.87 -23.02 10.96
N GLY A 194 -15.63 -21.82 10.43
CA GLY A 194 -14.33 -21.16 10.51
C GLY A 194 -13.25 -21.61 9.56
N LYS A 195 -13.60 -22.31 8.49
CA LYS A 195 -12.67 -22.74 7.42
C LYS A 195 -12.95 -21.99 6.12
N PRO A 196 -12.02 -21.80 5.15
CA PRO A 196 -12.28 -20.96 3.97
C PRO A 196 -13.22 -21.53 2.91
N HIS A 197 -14.26 -20.79 2.51
CA HIS A 197 -15.22 -21.19 1.44
C HIS A 197 -15.21 -20.26 0.21
N LEU A 198 -14.35 -19.23 0.18
CA LEU A 198 -14.14 -18.33 -0.96
C LEU A 198 -12.66 -18.14 -1.25
N ARG A 199 -12.37 -17.43 -2.34
CA ARG A 199 -11.04 -16.98 -2.77
C ARG A 199 -10.17 -16.52 -1.58
N SER A 200 -9.03 -17.16 -1.34
CA SER A 200 -8.05 -16.73 -0.34
C SER A 200 -6.99 -15.82 -0.95
N TRP A 201 -6.24 -15.12 -0.10
CA TRP A 201 -5.20 -14.17 -0.52
C TRP A 201 -3.79 -14.72 -0.27
N ARG A 202 -3.67 -16.03 0.03
CA ARG A 202 -2.43 -16.63 0.53
C ARG A 202 -1.29 -16.51 -0.47
N ALA A 203 -1.58 -16.60 -1.77
CA ALA A 203 -0.56 -16.49 -2.79
C ALA A 203 0.07 -15.10 -2.90
N VAL A 204 -0.69 -14.01 -2.68
CA VAL A 204 -0.21 -12.63 -2.92
C VAL A 204 0.40 -11.98 -1.68
N MET A 205 -0.05 -12.36 -0.48
CA MET A 205 0.39 -11.72 0.77
C MET A 205 1.90 -11.75 1.01
N PRO A 206 2.66 -12.81 0.68
CA PRO A 206 4.11 -12.78 0.84
C PRO A 206 4.80 -11.76 -0.09
N GLY A 207 4.25 -11.49 -1.27
CA GLY A 207 4.70 -10.41 -2.13
C GLY A 207 4.41 -9.04 -1.53
N LEU A 208 3.21 -8.86 -0.98
CA LEU A 208 2.81 -7.62 -0.29
C LEU A 208 3.68 -7.35 0.96
N ALA A 209 4.13 -8.39 1.66
CA ALA A 209 5.02 -8.27 2.81
C ALA A 209 6.39 -7.64 2.46
N LEU A 210 6.83 -7.76 1.20
CA LEU A 210 8.08 -7.17 0.71
C LEU A 210 7.92 -5.73 0.19
N ALA A 211 6.69 -5.34 -0.17
CA ALA A 211 6.37 -4.03 -0.75
C ALA A 211 6.69 -2.87 0.21
N GLY A 212 7.12 -1.73 -0.34
CA GLY A 212 7.39 -0.51 0.42
C GLY A 212 6.17 0.04 1.16
N GLY A 213 4.98 -0.15 0.59
CA GLY A 213 3.72 0.14 1.26
C GLY A 213 2.54 -0.55 0.60
N VAL A 214 1.51 -0.82 1.39
CA VAL A 214 0.24 -1.44 1.00
C VAL A 214 -0.87 -0.50 1.44
N HIS A 215 -1.54 0.09 0.46
CA HIS A 215 -2.48 1.19 0.59
C HIS A 215 -3.90 0.64 0.59
N LEU A 216 -4.57 0.73 1.74
CA LEU A 216 -5.92 0.23 1.98
C LEU A 216 -6.94 1.29 1.55
N GLN A 217 -7.69 1.01 0.51
CA GLN A 217 -8.73 1.88 -0.04
C GLN A 217 -9.99 1.83 0.83
N MET A 218 -10.08 2.72 1.83
CA MET A 218 -11.09 2.66 2.90
C MET A 218 -12.47 3.21 2.49
N TYR A 219 -12.98 2.74 1.36
CA TYR A 219 -14.27 3.09 0.79
C TYR A 219 -14.79 1.93 -0.07
N HIS A 220 -16.09 1.86 -0.33
CA HIS A 220 -16.65 0.89 -1.28
C HIS A 220 -16.66 1.47 -2.69
N ALA A 221 -16.45 0.64 -3.71
CA ALA A 221 -16.54 1.05 -5.11
C ALA A 221 -17.42 0.07 -5.90
N ARG A 222 -18.51 0.57 -6.51
CA ARG A 222 -19.37 -0.22 -7.39
C ARG A 222 -19.88 0.65 -8.54
N GLY A 223 -19.66 0.21 -9.78
CA GLY A 223 -20.13 0.94 -10.97
C GLY A 223 -19.57 2.37 -11.08
N GLY A 224 -18.36 2.61 -10.59
CA GLY A 224 -17.74 3.95 -10.58
C GLY A 224 -18.18 4.85 -9.41
N VAL A 225 -19.19 4.45 -8.64
CA VAL A 225 -19.65 5.19 -7.46
C VAL A 225 -18.86 4.74 -6.23
N ARG A 226 -18.36 5.73 -5.46
CA ARG A 226 -17.70 5.52 -4.17
C ARG A 226 -18.69 5.76 -3.04
N THR A 227 -18.74 4.86 -2.06
CA THR A 227 -19.50 5.06 -0.83
C THR A 227 -18.65 4.79 0.39
N ALA A 228 -19.03 5.37 1.53
CA ALA A 228 -18.24 5.29 2.74
C ALA A 228 -18.24 3.87 3.31
N PHE A 229 -17.08 3.44 3.82
CA PHE A 229 -17.06 2.33 4.77
C PHE A 229 -17.87 2.67 6.01
N THR A 230 -18.52 1.67 6.59
CA THR A 230 -19.20 1.79 7.87
C THR A 230 -18.21 1.91 9.03
N ALA A 231 -18.64 2.42 10.18
CA ALA A 231 -17.83 2.46 11.39
C ALA A 231 -17.32 1.06 11.82
N ALA A 232 -18.14 0.03 11.61
CA ALA A 232 -17.76 -1.36 11.89
C ALA A 232 -16.61 -1.84 10.98
N GLU A 233 -16.62 -1.46 9.70
CA GLU A 233 -15.56 -1.81 8.76
C GLU A 233 -14.24 -1.11 9.10
N TRP A 234 -14.29 0.19 9.39
CA TRP A 234 -13.12 0.95 9.85
C TRP A 234 -12.46 0.33 11.09
N ARG A 235 -13.24 -0.17 12.05
CA ARG A 235 -12.72 -0.84 13.25
C ARG A 235 -12.12 -2.21 12.96
N ARG A 236 -12.62 -2.92 11.94
CA ARG A 236 -12.32 -4.34 11.71
C ARG A 236 -11.22 -4.57 10.69
N VAL A 237 -11.25 -3.83 9.58
CA VAL A 237 -10.36 -4.04 8.43
C VAL A 237 -8.87 -3.92 8.77
N PRO A 238 -8.41 -2.89 9.50
CA PRO A 238 -6.98 -2.70 9.75
C PRO A 238 -6.38 -3.88 10.51
N GLY A 239 -7.06 -4.35 11.56
CA GLY A 239 -6.61 -5.50 12.36
C GLY A 239 -6.57 -6.80 11.56
N ALA A 240 -7.59 -7.04 10.74
CA ALA A 240 -7.65 -8.27 9.93
C ALA A 240 -6.55 -8.33 8.85
N VAL A 241 -6.33 -7.22 8.14
CA VAL A 241 -5.27 -7.13 7.13
C VAL A 241 -3.89 -7.22 7.78
N THR A 242 -3.67 -6.51 8.88
CA THR A 242 -2.43 -6.60 9.67
C THR A 242 -2.15 -8.03 10.09
N GLY A 243 -3.15 -8.73 10.64
CA GLY A 243 -3.02 -10.12 11.06
C GLY A 243 -2.66 -11.07 9.91
N LEU A 244 -3.22 -10.85 8.72
CA LEU A 244 -2.89 -11.65 7.54
C LEU A 244 -1.50 -11.33 6.98
N LEU A 245 -1.12 -10.05 6.94
CA LEU A 245 0.20 -9.61 6.47
C LEU A 245 1.32 -10.11 7.38
N ARG A 246 1.10 -10.07 8.70
CA ARG A 246 2.04 -10.62 9.70
C ARG A 246 2.31 -12.10 9.50
N ARG A 247 1.27 -12.91 9.21
CA ARG A 247 1.43 -14.34 8.91
C ARG A 247 2.26 -14.59 7.64
N ALA A 248 2.38 -13.61 6.76
CA ALA A 248 3.19 -13.68 5.55
C ALA A 248 4.59 -13.07 5.73
N GLY A 249 4.97 -12.66 6.96
CA GLY A 249 6.27 -12.05 7.27
C GLY A 249 6.33 -10.52 7.15
N GLY A 250 5.18 -9.85 6.94
CA GLY A 250 5.12 -8.38 6.90
C GLY A 250 4.75 -7.75 8.25
N GLY A 251 4.69 -6.42 8.28
CA GLY A 251 4.35 -5.65 9.48
C GLY A 251 3.32 -4.55 9.20
N SER A 252 2.68 -4.04 10.26
CA SER A 252 1.73 -2.93 10.15
C SER A 252 2.38 -1.63 9.67
N SER A 253 3.70 -1.48 9.83
CA SER A 253 4.47 -0.30 9.38
C SER A 253 4.44 -0.09 7.86
N ARG A 254 4.01 -1.10 7.09
CA ARG A 254 3.86 -1.03 5.63
C ARG A 254 2.43 -0.72 5.21
N LEU A 255 1.48 -0.67 6.13
CA LEU A 255 0.08 -0.42 5.81
C LEU A 255 -0.22 1.07 5.89
N HIS A 256 -0.97 1.56 4.90
CA HIS A 256 -1.43 2.95 4.85
C HIS A 256 -2.93 2.96 4.60
N PHE A 257 -3.63 3.94 5.15
CA PHE A 257 -5.00 4.22 4.75
C PHE A 257 -5.03 5.10 3.51
N VAL A 258 -5.99 4.87 2.62
CA VAL A 258 -6.35 5.77 1.53
C VAL A 258 -7.76 6.27 1.80
N PHE A 259 -7.86 7.56 2.07
CA PHE A 259 -9.11 8.26 2.26
C PHE A 259 -9.69 8.68 0.91
N SER A 260 -10.99 8.87 0.83
CA SER A 260 -11.66 9.37 -0.37
C SER A 260 -12.80 10.30 0.00
N SER A 261 -13.32 11.05 -0.98
CA SER A 261 -14.58 11.76 -0.79
C SER A 261 -15.71 10.75 -0.82
N THR A 262 -16.15 10.42 0.38
CA THR A 262 -17.29 9.55 0.66
C THR A 262 -17.99 10.13 1.87
N GLY A 263 -19.32 10.21 1.86
CA GLY A 263 -20.09 10.81 2.95
C GLY A 263 -19.83 10.18 4.33
N THR A 264 -20.53 10.65 5.36
CA THR A 264 -20.29 10.19 6.73
C THR A 264 -20.45 8.66 6.87
N PRO A 265 -19.44 7.94 7.41
CA PRO A 265 -19.54 6.51 7.71
C PRO A 265 -20.79 6.17 8.53
N ALA A 266 -21.61 5.24 8.04
CA ALA A 266 -22.77 4.77 8.80
C ALA A 266 -22.34 4.16 10.15
N GLY A 267 -23.04 4.54 11.22
CA GLY A 267 -22.72 4.15 12.59
C GLY A 267 -21.57 4.95 13.23
N ALA A 268 -21.05 5.98 12.56
CA ALA A 268 -20.25 7.00 13.22
C ALA A 268 -21.17 7.95 14.00
N THR A 269 -20.73 8.34 15.19
CA THR A 269 -21.47 9.25 16.06
C THR A 269 -20.51 10.31 16.60
N ARG A 270 -21.01 11.53 16.83
CA ARG A 270 -20.26 12.61 17.51
C ARG A 270 -18.97 13.02 16.79
N CYS A 271 -19.04 13.14 15.48
CA CYS A 271 -17.96 13.68 14.64
C CYS A 271 -18.53 14.79 13.75
N GLY A 272 -17.74 15.86 13.54
CA GLY A 272 -18.22 17.09 12.90
C GLY A 272 -18.60 16.86 11.44
N ASP A 273 -17.62 16.77 10.55
CA ASP A 273 -17.83 16.44 9.14
C ASP A 273 -17.39 15.00 8.81
N ALA A 274 -17.66 14.58 7.56
CA ALA A 274 -17.36 13.22 7.09
C ALA A 274 -15.86 12.86 7.25
N GLN A 275 -14.96 13.80 7.00
CA GLN A 275 -13.53 13.59 7.20
C GLN A 275 -13.20 13.42 8.68
N ALA A 276 -13.68 14.30 9.57
CA ALA A 276 -13.51 14.14 11.01
C ALA A 276 -14.00 12.77 11.50
N CYS A 277 -15.12 12.27 10.95
CA CYS A 277 -15.62 10.92 11.24
C CYS A 277 -14.66 9.82 10.78
N MET A 278 -14.22 9.84 9.52
CA MET A 278 -13.30 8.83 8.98
C MET A 278 -11.97 8.80 9.74
N TRP A 279 -11.41 9.97 10.04
CA TRP A 279 -10.16 10.09 10.78
C TRP A 279 -10.28 9.61 12.23
N GLY A 280 -11.37 9.98 12.93
CA GLY A 280 -11.65 9.45 14.26
C GLY A 280 -11.83 7.93 14.27
N LEU A 281 -12.47 7.38 13.23
CA LEU A 281 -12.62 5.93 13.07
C LEU A 281 -11.29 5.23 12.74
N ALA A 282 -10.43 5.84 11.92
CA ALA A 282 -9.09 5.33 11.63
C ALA A 282 -8.25 5.15 12.91
N GLU A 283 -8.45 5.99 13.93
CA GLU A 283 -7.74 5.96 15.22
C GLU A 283 -8.44 5.13 16.30
N SER A 284 -9.66 4.67 16.03
CA SER A 284 -10.52 4.05 17.03
C SER A 284 -10.02 2.68 17.54
N THR A 285 -8.99 2.10 16.91
CA THR A 285 -8.40 0.82 17.32
C THR A 285 -6.87 0.88 17.35
N PRO A 286 -6.18 0.03 18.13
CA PRO A 286 -4.72 -0.03 18.14
C PRO A 286 -4.12 -0.30 16.74
N ALA A 287 -4.71 -1.23 15.98
CA ALA A 287 -4.28 -1.52 14.62
C ALA A 287 -4.48 -0.32 13.70
N GLY A 288 -5.63 0.35 13.81
CA GLY A 288 -5.92 1.56 13.03
C GLY A 288 -4.92 2.70 13.32
N ARG A 289 -4.62 2.97 14.58
CA ARG A 289 -3.59 3.97 14.96
C ARG A 289 -2.21 3.62 14.38
N ALA A 290 -1.82 2.36 14.45
CA ALA A 290 -0.54 1.91 13.89
C ALA A 290 -0.47 2.09 12.37
N VAL A 291 -1.57 1.86 11.64
CA VAL A 291 -1.65 2.10 10.19
C VAL A 291 -1.62 3.60 9.89
N LEU A 292 -2.40 4.40 10.62
CA LEU A 292 -2.48 5.85 10.40
C LEU A 292 -1.14 6.55 10.65
N ALA A 293 -0.38 6.10 11.66
CA ALA A 293 0.93 6.64 11.99
C ALA A 293 1.96 6.55 10.84
N ASN A 294 1.76 5.65 9.88
CA ASN A 294 2.65 5.52 8.71
C ASN A 294 2.38 6.58 7.62
N GLY A 295 1.35 7.42 7.80
CA GLY A 295 0.93 8.42 6.82
C GLY A 295 -0.27 7.94 5.99
N PRO A 296 -1.35 8.73 5.93
CA PRO A 296 -2.51 8.41 5.10
C PRO A 296 -2.34 8.95 3.67
N GLY A 297 -2.63 8.11 2.68
CA GLY A 297 -2.87 8.55 1.31
C GLY A 297 -4.31 9.03 1.10
N LEU A 298 -4.58 9.49 -0.11
CA LEU A 298 -5.91 9.89 -0.54
C LEU A 298 -6.15 9.55 -2.01
N TYR A 299 -7.42 9.35 -2.35
CA TYR A 299 -7.89 9.10 -3.69
C TYR A 299 -9.20 9.82 -3.95
N ARG A 300 -9.24 10.73 -4.93
CA ARG A 300 -10.44 11.49 -5.30
C ARG A 300 -11.17 12.03 -4.06
N ILE A 301 -10.42 12.80 -3.27
CA ILE A 301 -10.85 13.55 -2.10
C ILE A 301 -11.66 14.78 -2.50
N ASP A 302 -11.59 15.23 -3.76
CA ASP A 302 -12.52 16.17 -4.39
C ASP A 302 -12.90 17.35 -3.45
N ALA A 303 -14.19 17.56 -3.16
CA ALA A 303 -14.68 18.64 -2.31
C ALA A 303 -14.28 18.53 -0.82
N ASP A 304 -13.84 17.35 -0.37
CA ASP A 304 -13.45 17.09 1.03
C ASP A 304 -11.98 17.45 1.32
N ALA A 305 -11.23 17.95 0.33
CA ALA A 305 -9.80 18.28 0.48
C ALA A 305 -9.50 19.15 1.71
N ARG A 306 -10.34 20.17 1.97
CA ARG A 306 -10.21 21.05 3.14
C ARG A 306 -10.36 20.29 4.46
N GLY A 307 -11.40 19.45 4.56
CA GLY A 307 -11.65 18.64 5.74
C GLY A 307 -10.54 17.64 5.99
N TRP A 308 -10.06 16.99 4.93
CA TRP A 308 -8.94 16.04 5.01
C TRP A 308 -7.66 16.73 5.49
N LEU A 309 -7.31 17.88 4.91
CA LEU A 309 -6.10 18.62 5.27
C LEU A 309 -6.13 19.14 6.71
N ARG A 310 -7.29 19.62 7.16
CA ARG A 310 -7.50 20.00 8.57
C ARG A 310 -7.21 18.84 9.51
N GLU A 311 -7.77 17.66 9.24
CA GLU A 311 -7.53 16.47 10.07
C GLU A 311 -6.10 15.95 10.00
N PHE A 312 -5.44 16.07 8.84
CA PHE A 312 -4.02 15.77 8.68
C PHE A 312 -3.16 16.70 9.53
N ASN A 313 -3.33 18.02 9.41
CA ASN A 313 -2.58 19.01 10.17
C ASN A 313 -2.81 18.87 11.67
N ARG A 314 -4.02 18.52 12.11
CA ARG A 314 -4.31 18.26 13.53
C ARG A 314 -3.46 17.14 14.14
N ARG A 315 -2.99 16.18 13.33
CA ARG A 315 -2.26 14.97 13.79
C ARG A 315 -0.78 14.98 13.45
N PHE A 316 -0.41 15.71 12.41
CA PHE A 316 0.93 15.67 11.82
C PHE A 316 1.52 17.06 11.56
N GLY A 317 0.81 18.12 11.94
CA GLY A 317 1.28 19.52 11.91
C GLY A 317 2.04 19.90 13.17
#